data_AF-A0A7V8QT32-F1
#
_entry.id   AF-A0A7V8QT32-F1
#
_cell.length_a   1.000
_cell.length_b   1.000
_cell.length_c   1.000
_cell.angle_alpha   90.00
_cell.angle_beta   90.00
_cell.angle_gamma   90.00
#
_symmetry.space_group_name_H-M   'P 1'
#
loop_
_entity.id
_entity.type
_entity.pdbx_description
1 polymer ?
#
loop_
_entity_poly.entity_id
_entity_poly.type
_entity_poly.pdbx_seq_one_letter_code
_entity_poly.pdbx_strand_id
1 'polypeptide(L)'
;MKPKSTEIFIPGPSGRLEAKYYKNPKFGSPVAIVLQPHPQYGGTMNNKLVQLIYNTFLENSFSVIRINFRGVGKSDGTFDNGQGELSDAAAALDWIERENLDYSQCWVSGFSFGALICMQLIMRRPEVNNFIAISPQPNLYDFSFLAPCPTSGQILHGANDELVTKESLDELYKRLKSQKDIDVDFSSIKNANHFFKDHDEELVLKIKKYIKEKTALI
;
A
#
# COMPACT_ATOMS: atom_id res chain seq x y z
N MET A 1 6.26 -13.73 -21.68
CA MET A 1 4.93 -13.09 -21.79
C MET A 1 4.74 -12.23 -20.55
N LYS A 2 4.33 -10.95 -20.67
CA LYS A 2 4.03 -10.16 -19.46
C LYS A 2 2.83 -10.78 -18.73
N PRO A 3 2.85 -10.92 -17.40
CA PRO A 3 1.69 -11.40 -16.64
C PRO A 3 0.48 -10.53 -16.96
N LYS A 4 -0.63 -11.16 -17.38
CA LYS A 4 -1.85 -10.45 -17.80
C LYS A 4 -2.77 -10.32 -16.61
N SER A 5 -2.98 -9.08 -16.15
CA SER A 5 -3.97 -8.78 -15.12
C SER A 5 -5.37 -8.70 -15.71
N THR A 6 -6.38 -9.05 -14.91
CA THR A 6 -7.79 -9.05 -15.28
C THR A 6 -8.52 -7.95 -14.52
N GLU A 7 -9.40 -7.22 -15.22
CA GLU A 7 -10.35 -6.31 -14.58
C GLU A 7 -11.47 -7.14 -13.94
N ILE A 8 -11.76 -6.85 -12.68
CA ILE A 8 -12.76 -7.56 -11.88
C ILE A 8 -13.57 -6.55 -11.06
N PHE A 9 -14.71 -7.00 -10.56
CA PHE A 9 -15.50 -6.25 -9.59
C PHE A 9 -15.62 -7.08 -8.32
N ILE A 10 -15.22 -6.50 -7.20
CA ILE A 10 -15.34 -7.13 -5.88
C ILE A 10 -16.55 -6.55 -5.13
N PRO A 11 -17.29 -7.35 -4.35
CA PRO A 11 -18.33 -6.83 -3.49
C PRO A 11 -17.71 -6.02 -2.35
N GLY A 12 -18.03 -4.74 -2.27
CA GLY A 12 -17.60 -3.84 -1.21
C GLY A 12 -18.77 -3.36 -0.33
N PRO A 13 -18.48 -2.67 0.80
CA PRO A 13 -19.49 -2.21 1.76
C PRO A 13 -20.49 -1.20 1.20
N SER A 14 -20.12 -0.45 0.17
CA SER A 14 -20.95 0.58 -0.48
C SER A 14 -21.33 0.24 -1.92
N GLY A 15 -21.26 -1.04 -2.28
CA GLY A 15 -21.50 -1.54 -3.64
C GLY A 15 -20.25 -2.17 -4.24
N ARG A 16 -20.20 -2.28 -5.56
CA ARG A 16 -19.08 -2.92 -6.26
C ARG A 16 -17.85 -2.03 -6.22
N LEU A 17 -16.68 -2.62 -6.02
CA LEU A 17 -15.39 -1.94 -6.19
C LEU A 17 -14.73 -2.45 -7.47
N GLU A 18 -14.31 -1.54 -8.32
CA GLU A 18 -13.52 -1.83 -9.51
C GLU A 18 -12.07 -2.16 -9.10
N ALA A 19 -11.54 -3.26 -9.62
CA ALA A 19 -10.18 -3.70 -9.31
C ALA A 19 -9.46 -4.30 -10.53
N LYS A 20 -8.13 -4.32 -10.45
CA LYS A 20 -7.28 -5.13 -11.32
C LYS A 20 -6.52 -6.14 -10.49
N TYR A 21 -6.61 -7.38 -10.89
CA TYR A 21 -6.04 -8.52 -10.18
C TYR A 21 -5.17 -9.38 -11.10
N TYR A 22 -4.10 -9.91 -10.53
CA TYR A 22 -3.30 -10.98 -11.12
C TYR A 22 -3.08 -12.08 -10.10
N LYS A 23 -3.36 -13.32 -10.51
CA LYS A 23 -3.04 -14.53 -9.75
C LYS A 23 -1.70 -15.09 -10.22
N ASN A 24 -0.75 -15.26 -9.31
CA ASN A 24 0.43 -16.03 -9.61
C ASN A 24 0.09 -17.54 -9.55
N PRO A 25 0.43 -18.33 -10.58
CA PRO A 25 0.15 -19.77 -10.58
C PRO A 25 1.01 -20.58 -9.60
N LYS A 26 2.08 -20.01 -9.04
CA LYS A 26 2.96 -20.70 -8.09
C LYS A 26 2.26 -20.89 -6.74
N PHE A 27 2.19 -22.14 -6.29
CA PHE A 27 1.71 -22.48 -4.94
C PHE A 27 2.53 -21.77 -3.88
N GLY A 28 1.89 -21.22 -2.85
CA GLY A 28 2.58 -20.49 -1.79
C GLY A 28 3.03 -19.10 -2.22
N SER A 29 2.56 -18.56 -3.35
CA SER A 29 2.91 -17.20 -3.74
C SER A 29 2.33 -16.18 -2.74
N PRO A 30 3.10 -15.16 -2.34
CA PRO A 30 2.59 -14.14 -1.43
C PRO A 30 1.54 -13.27 -2.13
N VAL A 31 0.63 -12.68 -1.34
CA VAL A 31 -0.39 -11.76 -1.83
C VAL A 31 -0.06 -10.32 -1.47
N ALA A 32 -0.42 -9.37 -2.34
CA ALA A 32 -0.28 -7.95 -2.07
C ALA A 32 -1.50 -7.15 -2.55
N ILE A 33 -1.92 -6.18 -1.74
CA ILE A 33 -2.86 -5.13 -2.15
C ILE A 33 -2.12 -3.79 -2.32
N VAL A 34 -2.45 -3.05 -3.38
CA VAL A 34 -1.90 -1.71 -3.65
C VAL A 34 -3.01 -0.66 -3.65
N LEU A 35 -2.89 0.31 -2.75
CA LEU A 35 -3.89 1.33 -2.47
C LEU A 35 -3.52 2.68 -3.09
N GLN A 36 -4.52 3.32 -3.68
CA GLN A 36 -4.39 4.55 -4.44
C GLN A 36 -4.27 5.81 -3.57
N PRO A 37 -3.75 6.94 -4.12
CA PRO A 37 -3.76 8.23 -3.44
C PRO A 37 -5.18 8.82 -3.35
N HIS A 38 -5.28 10.02 -2.78
CA HIS A 38 -6.55 10.60 -2.35
C HIS A 38 -7.60 10.67 -3.49
N PRO A 39 -8.79 10.07 -3.31
CA PRO A 39 -9.85 10.03 -4.33
C PRO A 39 -10.20 11.40 -4.92
N GLN A 40 -10.40 12.41 -4.06
CA GLN A 40 -10.84 13.74 -4.49
C GLN A 40 -9.74 14.57 -5.18
N TYR A 41 -8.47 14.14 -5.11
CA TYR A 41 -7.35 14.81 -5.79
C TYR A 41 -6.89 14.04 -7.03
N GLY A 42 -7.82 13.32 -7.68
CA GLY A 42 -7.55 12.55 -8.90
C GLY A 42 -6.85 11.22 -8.66
N GLY A 43 -6.84 10.72 -7.42
CA GLY A 43 -6.27 9.43 -7.09
C GLY A 43 -7.10 8.27 -7.66
N THR A 44 -6.43 7.40 -8.40
CA THR A 44 -7.03 6.19 -9.01
C THR A 44 -6.06 5.01 -8.94
N MET A 45 -6.54 3.78 -9.13
CA MET A 45 -5.70 2.60 -9.25
C MET A 45 -4.76 2.64 -10.47
N ASN A 46 -5.02 3.57 -11.40
CA ASN A 46 -4.21 3.80 -12.59
C ASN A 46 -3.21 4.95 -12.40
N ASN A 47 -3.12 5.55 -11.22
CA ASN A 47 -2.05 6.50 -10.89
C ASN A 47 -0.67 5.88 -11.18
N LYS A 48 0.24 6.65 -11.78
CA LYS A 48 1.56 6.18 -12.23
C LYS A 48 2.31 5.40 -11.15
N LEU A 49 2.38 5.93 -9.91
CA LEU A 49 3.10 5.29 -8.81
C LEU A 49 2.39 4.03 -8.33
N VAL A 50 1.06 4.02 -8.29
CA VAL A 50 0.28 2.81 -7.99
C VAL A 50 0.58 1.71 -9.01
N GLN A 51 0.66 2.04 -10.30
CA GLN A 51 1.04 1.07 -11.33
C GLN A 51 2.48 0.58 -11.17
N LEU A 52 3.40 1.48 -10.80
CA LEU A 52 4.81 1.15 -10.56
C LEU A 52 4.97 0.16 -9.39
N ILE A 53 4.29 0.43 -8.27
CA ILE A 53 4.27 -0.44 -7.08
C ILE A 53 3.63 -1.80 -7.44
N TYR A 54 2.48 -1.79 -8.10
CA TYR A 54 1.79 -2.98 -8.57
C TYR A 54 2.70 -3.85 -9.45
N ASN A 55 3.35 -3.27 -10.45
CA ASN A 55 4.28 -3.97 -11.33
C ASN A 55 5.49 -4.52 -10.56
N THR A 56 5.94 -3.80 -9.53
CA THR A 56 7.04 -4.25 -8.69
C THR A 56 6.68 -5.53 -7.93
N PHE A 57 5.48 -5.64 -7.37
CA PHE A 57 5.00 -6.89 -6.76
C PHE A 57 4.84 -8.02 -7.79
N LEU A 58 4.28 -7.72 -8.97
CA LEU A 58 4.15 -8.71 -10.06
C LEU A 58 5.51 -9.32 -10.45
N GLU A 59 6.52 -8.49 -10.61
CA GLU A 59 7.88 -8.91 -10.98
C GLU A 59 8.57 -9.73 -9.88
N ASN A 60 8.09 -9.64 -8.62
CA ASN A 60 8.57 -10.41 -7.48
C ASN A 60 7.66 -11.60 -7.15
N SER A 61 6.88 -12.09 -8.12
CA SER A 61 6.09 -13.32 -8.00
C SER A 61 4.96 -13.27 -6.97
N PHE A 62 4.34 -12.11 -6.76
CA PHE A 62 3.12 -11.99 -5.96
C PHE A 62 1.86 -12.26 -6.78
N SER A 63 0.82 -12.75 -6.12
CA SER A 63 -0.57 -12.45 -6.51
C SER A 63 -0.89 -11.02 -6.05
N VAL A 64 -1.39 -10.16 -6.93
CA VAL A 64 -1.51 -8.73 -6.63
C VAL A 64 -2.86 -8.19 -7.04
N ILE A 65 -3.48 -7.39 -6.17
CA ILE A 65 -4.69 -6.62 -6.47
C ILE A 65 -4.43 -5.12 -6.26
N ARG A 66 -5.01 -4.29 -7.13
CA ARG A 66 -5.16 -2.85 -6.89
C ARG A 66 -6.62 -2.47 -7.13
N ILE A 67 -7.14 -1.58 -6.32
CA ILE A 67 -8.56 -1.21 -6.33
C ILE A 67 -8.75 0.28 -6.54
N ASN A 68 -9.86 0.67 -7.17
CA ASN A 68 -10.42 2.00 -7.00
C ASN A 68 -11.26 2.01 -5.71
N PHE A 69 -11.01 2.98 -4.82
CA PHE A 69 -11.87 3.22 -3.67
C PHE A 69 -13.29 3.62 -4.09
N ARG A 70 -14.25 3.52 -3.17
CA ARG A 70 -15.63 3.99 -3.37
C ARG A 70 -15.68 5.38 -4.04
N GLY A 71 -16.58 5.53 -5.01
CA GLY A 71 -16.76 6.76 -5.78
C GLY A 71 -15.64 7.10 -6.78
N VAL A 72 -14.66 6.21 -6.99
CA VAL A 72 -13.60 6.37 -8.01
C VAL A 72 -13.81 5.40 -9.17
N GLY A 73 -13.70 5.90 -10.41
CA GLY A 73 -13.82 5.06 -11.60
C GLY A 73 -15.19 4.40 -11.69
N LYS A 74 -15.21 3.07 -11.72
CA LYS A 74 -16.44 2.26 -11.72
C LYS A 74 -16.78 1.68 -10.34
N SER A 75 -16.11 2.11 -9.29
CA SER A 75 -16.48 1.75 -7.91
C SER A 75 -17.70 2.56 -7.48
N ASP A 76 -18.70 1.85 -6.94
CA ASP A 76 -19.92 2.44 -6.42
C ASP A 76 -19.64 3.26 -5.12
N GLY A 77 -20.64 4.00 -4.64
CA GLY A 77 -20.56 4.79 -3.40
C GLY A 77 -19.89 6.16 -3.58
N THR A 78 -19.51 6.77 -2.45
CA THR A 78 -18.90 8.11 -2.39
C THR A 78 -17.79 8.14 -1.36
N PHE A 79 -16.81 9.03 -1.55
CA PHE A 79 -15.70 9.24 -0.62
C PHE A 79 -16.19 9.47 0.82
N ASP A 80 -15.53 8.84 1.79
CA ASP A 80 -15.98 8.79 3.19
C ASP A 80 -14.85 9.10 4.20
N ASN A 81 -13.94 10.00 3.83
CA ASN A 81 -12.89 10.54 4.70
C ASN A 81 -12.02 9.47 5.41
N GLY A 82 -11.83 8.31 4.78
CA GLY A 82 -10.94 7.25 5.23
C GLY A 82 -11.64 6.05 5.88
N GLN A 83 -12.79 6.22 6.55
CA GLN A 83 -13.46 5.09 7.21
C GLN A 83 -14.04 4.11 6.19
N GLY A 84 -14.71 4.66 5.18
CA GLY A 84 -15.18 3.89 4.06
C GLY A 84 -14.06 3.25 3.25
N GLU A 85 -13.03 4.01 2.92
CA GLU A 85 -11.91 3.52 2.13
C GLU A 85 -11.12 2.42 2.84
N LEU A 86 -11.03 2.47 4.18
CA LEU A 86 -10.50 1.38 4.99
C LEU A 86 -11.36 0.11 4.90
N SER A 87 -12.68 0.27 4.92
CA SER A 87 -13.61 -0.85 4.76
C SER A 87 -13.53 -1.46 3.36
N ASP A 88 -13.30 -0.63 2.33
CA ASP A 88 -13.05 -1.08 0.96
C ASP A 88 -11.74 -1.86 0.85
N ALA A 89 -10.67 -1.37 1.49
CA ALA A 89 -9.38 -2.04 1.52
C ALA A 89 -9.46 -3.40 2.25
N ALA A 90 -10.22 -3.48 3.35
CA ALA A 90 -10.47 -4.73 4.05
C ALA A 90 -11.27 -5.74 3.19
N ALA A 91 -12.29 -5.28 2.46
CA ALA A 91 -13.05 -6.13 1.53
C ALA A 91 -12.17 -6.66 0.38
N ALA A 92 -11.27 -5.83 -0.14
CA ALA A 92 -10.31 -6.24 -1.15
C ALA A 92 -9.26 -7.23 -0.62
N LEU A 93 -8.83 -7.06 0.63
CA LEU A 93 -7.95 -8.01 1.31
C LEU A 93 -8.62 -9.38 1.46
N ASP A 94 -9.84 -9.41 2.01
CA ASP A 94 -10.64 -10.64 2.13
C ASP A 94 -10.80 -11.34 0.78
N TRP A 95 -11.04 -10.56 -0.27
CA TRP A 95 -11.23 -11.10 -1.61
C TRP A 95 -9.95 -11.75 -2.15
N ILE A 96 -8.80 -11.06 -2.07
CA ILE A 96 -7.55 -11.63 -2.60
C ILE A 96 -7.10 -12.85 -1.78
N GLU A 97 -7.31 -12.87 -0.47
CA GLU A 97 -6.99 -14.05 0.35
C GLU A 97 -7.84 -15.26 -0.04
N ARG A 98 -9.15 -15.09 -0.25
CA ARG A 98 -10.06 -16.17 -0.69
C ARG A 98 -9.67 -16.72 -2.05
N GLU A 99 -9.20 -15.87 -2.96
CA GLU A 99 -8.72 -16.30 -4.27
C GLU A 99 -7.35 -16.99 -4.23
N ASN A 100 -6.62 -16.90 -3.12
CA ASN A 100 -5.25 -17.42 -2.96
C ASN A 100 -5.09 -18.14 -1.62
N LEU A 101 -5.94 -19.14 -1.33
CA LEU A 101 -5.98 -19.84 -0.03
C LEU A 101 -4.63 -20.41 0.46
N ASP A 102 -3.69 -20.60 -0.46
CA ASP A 102 -2.35 -21.13 -0.21
C ASP A 102 -1.27 -20.05 -0.01
N TYR A 103 -1.64 -18.76 0.10
CA TYR A 103 -0.66 -17.68 0.19
C TYR A 103 0.29 -17.85 1.39
N SER A 104 1.57 -17.52 1.20
CA SER A 104 2.60 -17.63 2.26
C SER A 104 2.76 -16.35 3.09
N GLN A 105 2.49 -15.19 2.49
CA GLN A 105 2.56 -13.89 3.14
C GLN A 105 1.47 -12.96 2.62
N CYS A 106 1.07 -12.01 3.45
CA CYS A 106 0.07 -11.01 3.12
C CYS A 106 0.64 -9.60 3.30
N TRP A 107 0.63 -8.83 2.21
CA TRP A 107 1.26 -7.52 2.11
C TRP A 107 0.25 -6.43 1.78
N VAL A 108 0.45 -5.26 2.37
CA VAL A 108 -0.35 -4.07 2.04
C VAL A 108 0.60 -2.94 1.64
N SER A 109 0.31 -2.27 0.54
CA SER A 109 1.03 -1.08 0.11
C SER A 109 0.08 0.04 -0.24
N GLY A 110 0.51 1.28 -0.02
CA GLY A 110 -0.28 2.43 -0.40
C GLY A 110 0.55 3.69 -0.59
N PHE A 111 0.07 4.57 -1.47
CA PHE A 111 0.69 5.85 -1.76
C PHE A 111 -0.17 7.01 -1.24
N SER A 112 0.44 7.97 -0.53
CA SER A 112 -0.20 9.17 0.00
C SER A 112 -1.39 8.82 0.92
N PHE A 113 -2.62 9.21 0.59
CA PHE A 113 -3.82 8.74 1.30
C PHE A 113 -3.91 7.22 1.38
N GLY A 114 -3.49 6.49 0.34
CA GLY A 114 -3.40 5.04 0.37
C GLY A 114 -2.42 4.54 1.43
N ALA A 115 -1.37 5.31 1.78
CA ALA A 115 -0.46 4.98 2.87
C ALA A 115 -1.14 5.10 4.25
N LEU A 116 -2.03 6.08 4.44
CA LEU A 116 -2.88 6.15 5.63
C LEU A 116 -3.75 4.89 5.75
N ILE A 117 -4.49 4.55 4.68
CA ILE A 117 -5.36 3.38 4.69
C ILE A 117 -4.57 2.09 4.88
N CYS A 118 -3.40 1.98 4.23
CA CYS A 118 -2.47 0.88 4.43
C CYS A 118 -2.12 0.70 5.91
N MET A 119 -1.69 1.78 6.58
CA MET A 119 -1.30 1.74 7.99
C MET A 119 -2.50 1.54 8.93
N GLN A 120 -3.70 2.00 8.57
CA GLN A 120 -4.92 1.69 9.33
C GLN A 120 -5.35 0.23 9.17
N LEU A 121 -5.11 -0.37 8.01
CA LEU A 121 -5.47 -1.75 7.71
C LEU A 121 -4.58 -2.73 8.49
N ILE A 122 -3.27 -2.49 8.56
CA ILE A 122 -2.36 -3.36 9.33
C ILE A 122 -2.71 -3.41 10.82
N MET A 123 -3.30 -2.34 11.37
CA MET A 123 -3.77 -2.32 12.77
C MET A 123 -4.97 -3.23 13.03
N ARG A 124 -5.69 -3.63 11.97
CA ARG A 124 -6.95 -4.37 12.05
C ARG A 124 -6.86 -5.80 11.50
N ARG A 125 -5.76 -6.12 10.81
CA ARG A 125 -5.58 -7.34 10.04
C ARG A 125 -4.28 -8.04 10.45
N PRO A 126 -4.30 -8.86 11.51
CA PRO A 126 -3.10 -9.53 12.05
C PRO A 126 -2.40 -10.49 11.06
N GLU A 127 -3.10 -10.93 10.02
CA GLU A 127 -2.55 -11.71 8.93
C GLU A 127 -1.60 -10.91 8.03
N VAL A 128 -1.72 -9.57 8.00
CA VAL A 128 -0.82 -8.70 7.25
C VAL A 128 0.51 -8.62 7.98
N ASN A 129 1.54 -9.22 7.38
CA ASN A 129 2.85 -9.38 8.02
C ASN A 129 3.95 -8.49 7.42
N ASN A 130 3.63 -7.70 6.40
CA ASN A 130 4.53 -6.71 5.81
C ASN A 130 3.73 -5.53 5.22
N PHE A 131 4.29 -4.32 5.28
CA PHE A 131 3.72 -3.17 4.59
C PHE A 131 4.76 -2.30 3.88
N ILE A 132 4.31 -1.57 2.86
CA ILE A 132 5.08 -0.51 2.20
C ILE A 132 4.21 0.74 2.08
N ALA A 133 4.51 1.78 2.87
CA ALA A 133 3.82 3.06 2.87
C ALA A 133 4.68 4.12 2.14
N ILE A 134 4.15 4.68 1.06
CA ILE A 134 4.86 5.65 0.22
C ILE A 134 4.25 7.05 0.43
N SER A 135 5.08 8.02 0.79
CA SER A 135 4.75 9.41 1.09
C SER A 135 3.54 9.56 2.04
N PRO A 136 3.56 8.95 3.25
CA PRO A 136 2.51 9.19 4.24
C PRO A 136 2.45 10.68 4.59
N GLN A 137 1.27 11.18 4.94
CA GLN A 137 1.02 12.61 5.22
C GLN A 137 0.61 12.84 6.68
N PRO A 138 1.52 12.65 7.66
CA PRO A 138 1.21 12.82 9.08
C PRO A 138 0.91 14.27 9.50
N ASN A 139 1.20 15.25 8.65
CA ASN A 139 0.75 16.63 8.81
C ASN A 139 -0.73 16.85 8.49
N LEU A 140 -1.36 15.94 7.73
CA LEU A 140 -2.78 16.03 7.35
C LEU A 140 -3.66 15.02 8.09
N TYR A 141 -3.14 13.83 8.37
CA TYR A 141 -3.89 12.75 9.01
C TYR A 141 -3.25 12.32 10.31
N ASP A 142 -4.08 11.84 11.23
CA ASP A 142 -3.59 11.32 12.50
C ASP A 142 -3.05 9.88 12.35
N PHE A 143 -1.77 9.70 12.66
CA PHE A 143 -1.09 8.40 12.73
C PHE A 143 -0.84 7.94 14.18
N SER A 144 -1.50 8.55 15.17
CA SER A 144 -1.36 8.20 16.59
C SER A 144 -1.81 6.77 16.90
N PHE A 145 -2.67 6.20 16.05
CA PHE A 145 -3.16 4.82 16.16
C PHE A 145 -2.04 3.76 16.07
N LEU A 146 -0.84 4.11 15.57
CA LEU A 146 0.32 3.22 15.47
C LEU A 146 1.04 3.05 16.82
N ALA A 147 0.30 2.67 17.87
CA ALA A 147 0.79 2.60 19.24
C ALA A 147 0.23 1.37 19.98
N PRO A 148 0.85 0.17 19.85
CA PRO A 148 1.98 -0.15 18.97
C PRO A 148 1.55 -0.49 17.54
N CYS A 149 2.45 -0.27 16.58
CA CYS A 149 2.34 -0.80 15.23
C CYS A 149 2.60 -2.33 15.27
N PRO A 150 1.73 -3.17 14.69
CA PRO A 150 1.75 -4.62 14.90
C PRO A 150 2.73 -5.37 14.00
N THR A 151 3.24 -4.72 12.95
CA THR A 151 4.06 -5.38 11.93
C THR A 151 5.26 -4.52 11.55
N SER A 152 6.33 -5.19 11.12
CA SER A 152 7.47 -4.56 10.45
C SER A 152 7.07 -4.09 9.05
N GLY A 153 7.80 -3.12 8.51
CA GLY A 153 7.39 -2.42 7.28
C GLY A 153 8.47 -1.56 6.66
N GLN A 154 8.10 -0.90 5.58
CA GLN A 154 8.89 0.16 4.95
C GLN A 154 8.06 1.44 4.82
N ILE A 155 8.66 2.57 5.17
CA ILE A 155 8.15 3.90 4.86
C ILE A 155 9.13 4.59 3.92
N LEU A 156 8.64 4.98 2.75
CA LEU A 156 9.41 5.70 1.73
C LEU A 156 8.86 7.11 1.58
N HIS A 157 9.73 8.11 1.52
CA HIS A 157 9.33 9.48 1.22
C HIS A 157 10.34 10.21 0.31
N GLY A 158 9.87 11.27 -0.36
CA GLY A 158 10.76 12.19 -1.06
C GLY A 158 11.49 13.09 -0.07
N ALA A 159 12.79 13.31 -0.28
CA ALA A 159 13.56 14.24 0.55
C ALA A 159 13.16 15.72 0.33
N ASN A 160 12.61 16.02 -0.84
CA ASN A 160 12.10 17.34 -1.22
C ASN A 160 10.56 17.30 -1.37
N ASP A 161 9.89 16.52 -0.53
CA ASP A 161 8.43 16.47 -0.49
C ASP A 161 7.88 17.78 0.10
N GLU A 162 7.26 18.61 -0.74
CA GLU A 162 6.68 19.90 -0.34
C GLU A 162 5.28 19.77 0.28
N LEU A 163 4.64 18.60 0.17
CA LEU A 163 3.30 18.38 0.71
C LEU A 163 3.33 17.86 2.15
N VAL A 164 4.47 17.34 2.59
CA VAL A 164 4.64 16.73 3.92
C VAL A 164 5.76 17.44 4.67
N THR A 165 5.43 17.99 5.83
CA THR A 165 6.43 18.70 6.65
C THR A 165 7.42 17.73 7.26
N LYS A 166 8.70 18.12 7.28
CA LYS A 166 9.77 17.31 7.86
C LYS A 166 9.50 16.99 9.34
N GLU A 167 8.98 17.96 10.08
CA GLU A 167 8.65 17.82 11.49
C GLU A 167 7.64 16.69 11.72
N SER A 168 6.58 16.62 10.91
CA SER A 168 5.56 15.57 11.03
C SER A 168 6.09 14.18 10.68
N LEU A 169 7.00 14.08 9.70
CA LEU A 169 7.69 12.82 9.37
C LEU A 169 8.64 12.38 10.48
N ASP A 170 9.40 13.32 11.06
CA ASP A 170 10.31 13.05 12.17
C ASP A 170 9.55 12.57 13.42
N GLU A 171 8.36 13.10 13.69
CA GLU A 171 7.47 12.62 14.76
C GLU A 171 6.97 11.19 14.51
N LEU A 172 6.52 10.90 13.29
CA LEU A 172 6.10 9.55 12.90
C LEU A 172 7.27 8.56 13.02
N TYR A 173 8.46 8.94 12.55
CA TYR A 173 9.69 8.15 12.66
C TYR A 173 10.02 7.84 14.12
N LYS A 174 10.06 8.86 14.99
CA LYS A 174 10.34 8.69 16.43
C LYS A 174 9.33 7.75 17.09
N ARG A 175 8.04 7.90 16.76
CA ARG A 175 6.97 7.05 17.29
C ARG A 175 7.20 5.59 16.95
N LEU A 176 7.47 5.28 15.68
CA LEU A 176 7.68 3.90 15.23
C LEU A 176 8.99 3.30 15.76
N LYS A 177 10.08 4.08 15.74
CA LYS A 177 11.40 3.63 16.22
C LYS A 177 11.46 3.33 17.72
N SER A 178 10.58 3.95 18.51
CA SER A 178 10.52 3.72 19.95
C SER A 178 9.95 2.36 20.36
N GLN A 179 9.41 1.60 19.40
CA GLN A 179 8.70 0.33 19.65
C GLN A 179 9.66 -0.85 19.49
N LYS A 180 9.70 -1.75 20.49
CA LYS A 180 10.79 -2.75 20.64
C LYS A 180 10.68 -3.97 19.72
N ASP A 181 9.49 -4.24 19.18
CA ASP A 181 9.18 -5.52 18.51
C ASP A 181 8.92 -5.38 17.00
N ILE A 182 9.19 -4.21 16.43
CA ILE A 182 9.04 -3.96 14.99
C ILE A 182 10.30 -3.34 14.40
N ASP A 183 10.55 -3.67 13.14
CA ASP A 183 11.58 -3.07 12.31
C ASP A 183 10.91 -2.33 11.15
N VAL A 184 10.88 -0.99 11.24
CA VAL A 184 10.36 -0.12 10.18
C VAL A 184 11.53 0.54 9.48
N ASP A 185 11.80 0.12 8.24
CA ASP A 185 12.76 0.79 7.36
C ASP A 185 12.19 2.13 6.92
N PHE A 186 12.72 3.21 7.49
CA PHE A 186 12.34 4.56 7.12
C PHE A 186 13.42 5.13 6.19
N SER A 187 13.11 5.26 4.90
CA SER A 187 14.09 5.74 3.94
C SER A 187 13.57 6.83 3.00
N SER A 188 14.46 7.76 2.68
CA SER A 188 14.18 8.90 1.80
C SER A 188 14.85 8.72 0.43
N ILE A 189 14.23 9.26 -0.62
CA ILE A 189 14.83 9.38 -1.94
C ILE A 189 15.31 10.82 -2.14
N LYS A 190 16.62 10.99 -2.38
CA LYS A 190 17.25 12.31 -2.50
C LYS A 190 16.64 13.06 -3.70
N ASN A 191 16.36 14.34 -3.53
CA ASN A 191 15.76 15.23 -4.53
C ASN A 191 14.33 14.87 -5.00
N ALA A 192 13.78 13.73 -4.59
CA ALA A 192 12.41 13.35 -4.94
C ALA A 192 11.38 14.23 -4.21
N ASN A 193 10.35 14.64 -4.96
CA ASN A 193 9.15 15.29 -4.43
C ASN A 193 8.08 14.26 -4.04
N HIS A 194 6.90 14.72 -3.62
CA HIS A 194 5.78 13.86 -3.22
C HIS A 194 5.42 12.77 -4.24
N PHE A 195 5.57 13.10 -5.53
CA PHE A 195 5.17 12.27 -6.66
C PHE A 195 6.34 11.50 -7.28
N PHE A 196 7.55 11.59 -6.70
CA PHE A 196 8.78 10.96 -7.19
C PHE A 196 9.03 11.22 -8.69
N LYS A 197 8.70 12.43 -9.17
CA LYS A 197 8.92 12.79 -10.57
C LYS A 197 10.41 12.61 -10.90
N ASP A 198 10.71 11.89 -11.98
CA ASP A 198 12.06 11.57 -12.45
C ASP A 198 12.88 10.67 -11.49
N HIS A 199 12.24 10.09 -10.46
CA HIS A 199 12.84 9.19 -9.47
C HIS A 199 12.17 7.81 -9.42
N ASP A 200 11.46 7.41 -10.49
CA ASP A 200 10.74 6.13 -10.55
C ASP A 200 11.66 4.93 -10.31
N GLU A 201 12.84 4.93 -10.92
CA GLU A 201 13.79 3.81 -10.82
C GLU A 201 14.32 3.64 -9.39
N GLU A 202 14.66 4.75 -8.74
CA GLU A 202 15.12 4.75 -7.35
C GLU A 202 14.03 4.24 -6.40
N LEU A 203 12.78 4.65 -6.63
CA LEU A 203 11.61 4.17 -5.88
C LEU A 203 11.42 2.65 -6.06
N VAL A 204 11.44 2.17 -7.31
CA VAL A 204 11.34 0.73 -7.61
C VAL A 204 12.48 -0.05 -6.96
N LEU A 205 13.71 0.45 -7.02
CA LEU A 205 14.86 -0.23 -6.43
C LEU A 205 14.72 -0.38 -4.91
N LYS A 206 14.25 0.66 -4.22
CA LYS A 206 14.00 0.64 -2.77
C LYS A 206 12.92 -0.38 -2.39
N ILE A 207 11.80 -0.37 -3.12
CA ILE A 207 10.69 -1.32 -2.92
C ILE A 207 11.16 -2.75 -3.19
N LYS A 208 11.84 -2.99 -4.32
CA LYS A 208 12.37 -4.32 -4.69
C LYS A 208 13.34 -4.85 -3.66
N LYS A 209 14.21 -3.99 -3.12
CA LYS A 209 15.17 -4.37 -2.08
C LYS A 209 14.43 -4.90 -0.85
N TYR A 210 13.46 -4.14 -0.35
CA TYR A 210 12.67 -4.52 0.81
C TYR A 210 11.88 -5.82 0.60
N ILE A 211 11.23 -5.97 -0.56
CA ILE A 211 10.53 -7.20 -0.93
C ILE A 211 11.49 -8.40 -0.90
N LYS A 212 12.66 -8.29 -1.52
CA LYS A 212 13.66 -9.37 -1.53
C LYS A 212 14.13 -9.73 -0.13
N GLU A 213 14.42 -8.75 0.71
CA GLU A 213 14.87 -8.99 2.09
C GLU A 213 13.82 -9.74 2.92
N LYS A 214 12.53 -9.40 2.80
CA LYS A 214 11.47 -10.03 3.60
C LYS A 214 10.92 -11.34 3.01
N THR A 215 11.06 -11.54 1.70
CA THR A 215 10.68 -12.81 1.05
C THR A 215 11.79 -13.87 1.11
N ALA A 216 13.06 -13.49 1.26
CA ALA A 216 14.19 -14.42 1.40
C ALA A 216 14.31 -15.05 2.79
N LEU A 217 13.53 -14.60 3.77
CA LEU A 217 13.50 -15.11 5.14
C LEU A 217 12.57 -16.33 5.31
N ILE A 218 12.10 -16.92 4.19
CA ILE A 218 11.27 -18.14 4.13
C ILE A 218 12.01 -19.17 3.28
#